data_AF-A0A2E0JL99-F1
#
_entry.id   AF-A0A2E0JL99-F1
#
_cell.length_a   1.000
_cell.length_b   1.000
_cell.length_c   1.000
_cell.angle_alpha   90.00
_cell.angle_beta   90.00
_cell.angle_gamma   90.00
#
_symmetry.space_group_name_H-M   'P 1'
#
loop_
_entity.id
_entity.type
_entity.pdbx_description
1 polymer ?
#
loop_
_entity_poly.entity_id
_entity_poly.type
_entity_poly.pdbx_seq_one_letter_code
_entity_poly.pdbx_strand_id
1 'polypeptide(L)'
;MRDEIVDVLSWAAVFDHALNSSDVRRYLTKECSLDEVESVLTSINQVERTGGRWHISGSGYDPSKFGKMSNSATSQLNAGLPIISKLCESDQVLALAITGSVASGSSPDKADVDILIITRPNYVWRVRALAIFLEHNSPGSSIICPNMVLDYRYLTLRPSTYAARELAMMRPVKGRDVFEKMLSENPWFKETLPNAALSSSIELPEAKGKFPSWWRAMRIPIIGKIIERWEAGRRISQCSKDSTSTESVYEIYRCIGHESAHRTRIEERMAEITREVTTVESEVQ
;
A
#
# COMPACT_ATOMS: atom_id res chain seq x y z
N MET A 1 7.00 -24.62 0.18
CA MET A 1 7.37 -23.82 1.37
C MET A 1 8.78 -23.24 1.28
N ARG A 2 9.86 -24.01 1.10
CA ARG A 2 11.20 -23.41 0.87
C ARG A 2 11.18 -22.37 -0.24
N ASP A 3 10.75 -22.76 -1.44
CA ASP A 3 10.71 -21.87 -2.60
C ASP A 3 9.76 -20.67 -2.41
N GLU A 4 8.64 -20.87 -1.70
CA GLU A 4 7.70 -19.79 -1.37
C GLU A 4 8.29 -18.80 -0.37
N ILE A 5 9.06 -19.26 0.61
CA ILE A 5 9.76 -18.38 1.56
C ILE A 5 10.83 -17.59 0.83
N VAL A 6 11.58 -18.23 -0.07
CA VAL A 6 12.57 -17.55 -0.92
C VAL A 6 11.87 -16.50 -1.79
N ASP A 7 10.75 -16.83 -2.46
CA ASP A 7 9.97 -15.86 -3.24
C ASP A 7 9.49 -14.66 -2.41
N VAL A 8 8.97 -14.90 -1.21
CA VAL A 8 8.52 -13.82 -0.30
C VAL A 8 9.68 -12.93 0.13
N LEU A 9 10.84 -13.52 0.49
CA LEU A 9 12.00 -12.75 0.93
C LEU A 9 12.70 -12.05 -0.25
N SER A 10 12.70 -12.63 -1.44
CA SER A 10 13.14 -11.95 -2.68
C SER A 10 12.23 -10.75 -2.96
N TRP A 11 10.92 -10.88 -2.76
CA TRP A 11 9.97 -9.76 -2.93
C TRP A 11 10.24 -8.67 -1.92
N ALA A 12 10.48 -9.02 -0.65
CA ALA A 12 10.87 -8.06 0.37
C ALA A 12 12.20 -7.36 0.04
N ALA A 13 13.16 -8.09 -0.52
CA ALA A 13 14.47 -7.56 -0.90
C ALA A 13 14.39 -6.51 -2.03
N VAL A 14 13.39 -6.56 -2.92
CA VAL A 14 13.14 -5.48 -3.91
C VAL A 14 12.93 -4.12 -3.23
N PHE A 15 12.41 -4.12 -2.00
CA PHE A 15 12.16 -2.91 -1.21
C PHE A 15 13.18 -2.70 -0.09
N ASP A 16 14.34 -3.37 -0.14
CA ASP A 16 15.35 -3.37 0.92
C ASP A 16 14.77 -3.74 2.31
N HIS A 17 13.75 -4.62 2.32
CA HIS A 17 13.00 -4.96 3.53
C HIS A 17 13.38 -6.34 4.06
N ALA A 18 13.61 -6.43 5.37
CA ALA A 18 13.69 -7.70 6.10
C ALA A 18 12.38 -7.94 6.88
N LEU A 19 11.87 -9.16 6.84
CA LEU A 19 10.57 -9.53 7.41
C LEU A 19 10.71 -10.29 8.72
N ASN A 20 9.82 -10.10 9.69
CA ASN A 20 9.73 -11.05 10.81
C ASN A 20 9.00 -12.33 10.37
N SER A 21 9.07 -13.41 11.17
CA SER A 21 8.44 -14.70 10.84
C SER A 21 6.93 -14.59 10.56
N SER A 22 6.22 -13.70 11.28
CA SER A 22 4.78 -13.48 11.07
C SER A 22 4.49 -12.81 9.74
N ASP A 23 5.31 -11.86 9.31
CA ASP A 23 5.18 -11.20 8.00
C ASP A 23 5.56 -12.15 6.87
N VAL A 24 6.59 -12.99 7.03
CA VAL A 24 6.88 -14.05 6.06
C VAL A 24 5.65 -14.94 5.90
N ARG A 25 5.12 -15.48 7.01
CA ARG A 25 3.91 -16.31 7.00
C ARG A 25 2.74 -15.62 6.30
N ARG A 26 2.53 -14.33 6.59
CA ARG A 26 1.43 -13.52 6.04
C ARG A 26 1.42 -13.51 4.51
N TYR A 27 2.58 -13.49 3.87
CA TYR A 27 2.71 -13.35 2.42
C TYR A 27 2.92 -14.68 1.68
N LEU A 28 2.91 -15.82 2.37
CA LEU A 28 2.96 -17.15 1.75
C LEU A 28 1.64 -17.49 1.06
N THR A 29 1.76 -18.17 -0.08
CA THR A 29 0.62 -18.62 -0.89
C THR A 29 0.06 -19.96 -0.41
N LYS A 30 0.80 -20.67 0.44
CA LYS A 30 0.34 -21.88 1.13
C LYS A 30 -0.05 -21.60 2.58
N GLU A 31 -1.19 -22.15 2.99
CA GLU A 31 -1.62 -22.13 4.40
C GLU A 31 -0.61 -22.88 5.28
N CYS A 32 -0.20 -22.26 6.39
CA CYS A 32 0.78 -22.82 7.31
C CYS A 32 0.69 -22.20 8.72
N SER A 33 1.31 -22.87 9.70
CA SER A 33 1.50 -22.35 11.05
C SER A 33 2.77 -21.46 11.13
N LEU A 34 2.88 -20.67 12.19
CA LEU A 34 4.08 -19.86 12.42
C LEU A 34 5.29 -20.75 12.71
N ASP A 35 5.10 -21.84 13.47
CA ASP A 35 6.16 -22.78 13.83
C ASP A 35 6.74 -23.50 12.59
N GLU A 36 5.88 -23.88 11.64
CA GLU A 36 6.32 -24.44 10.35
C GLU A 36 7.20 -23.45 9.59
N VAL A 37 6.80 -22.18 9.54
CA VAL A 37 7.55 -21.12 8.86
C VAL A 37 8.92 -20.90 9.53
N GLU A 38 8.97 -20.84 10.86
CA GLU A 38 10.24 -20.69 11.58
C GLU A 38 11.18 -21.89 11.40
N SER A 39 10.63 -23.11 11.43
CA SER A 39 11.41 -24.33 11.19
C SER A 39 12.00 -24.34 9.77
N VAL A 40 11.27 -23.86 8.76
CA VAL A 40 11.80 -23.83 7.40
C VAL A 40 12.80 -22.68 7.22
N LEU A 41 12.51 -21.47 7.73
CA LEU A 41 13.42 -20.31 7.66
C LEU A 41 14.81 -20.63 8.22
N THR A 42 14.88 -21.34 9.34
CA THR A 42 16.14 -21.75 9.97
C THR A 42 16.92 -22.83 9.21
N SER A 43 16.27 -23.51 8.26
CA SER A 43 16.87 -24.58 7.45
C SER A 43 17.39 -24.13 6.08
N ILE A 44 17.10 -22.89 5.67
CA ILE A 44 17.48 -22.36 4.35
C ILE A 44 18.83 -21.65 4.47
N ASN A 45 19.86 -22.19 3.81
CA ASN A 45 21.21 -21.60 3.85
C ASN A 45 21.30 -20.22 3.21
N GLN A 46 20.42 -19.89 2.26
CA GLN A 46 20.39 -18.60 1.56
C GLN A 46 19.57 -17.53 2.31
N VAL A 47 19.16 -17.81 3.54
CA VAL A 47 18.35 -16.90 4.35
C VAL A 47 19.08 -16.60 5.65
N GLU A 48 19.22 -15.31 5.94
CA GLU A 48 19.91 -14.80 7.12
C GLU A 48 18.93 -14.11 8.06
N ARG A 49 19.29 -14.06 9.35
CA ARG A 49 18.52 -13.39 10.39
C ARG A 49 19.34 -12.29 11.06
N THR A 50 18.94 -11.05 10.85
CA THR A 50 19.57 -9.86 11.49
C THR A 50 18.54 -9.07 12.27
N GLY A 51 18.82 -8.78 13.55
CA GLY A 51 17.89 -8.01 14.41
C GLY A 51 16.52 -8.66 14.57
N GLY A 52 16.44 -9.99 14.52
CA GLY A 52 15.19 -10.75 14.61
C GLY A 52 14.37 -10.82 13.31
N ARG A 53 14.84 -10.21 12.22
CA ARG A 53 14.20 -10.20 10.90
C ARG A 53 14.99 -11.02 9.88
N TRP A 54 14.28 -11.61 8.93
CA TRP A 54 14.76 -12.50 7.89
C TRP A 54 14.95 -11.76 6.56
N HIS A 55 16.04 -12.06 5.86
CA HIS A 55 16.35 -11.54 4.54
C HIS A 55 17.14 -12.57 3.72
N ILE A 56 17.18 -12.38 2.40
CA ILE A 56 18.01 -13.21 1.51
C ILE A 56 19.50 -12.85 1.66
N SER A 57 20.35 -13.87 1.78
CA SER A 57 21.81 -13.77 1.77
C SER A 57 22.32 -13.22 0.45
N GLY A 58 23.36 -12.39 0.46
CA GLY A 58 24.01 -11.88 -0.76
C GLY A 58 23.22 -10.82 -1.54
N SER A 59 21.98 -10.51 -1.15
CA SER A 59 21.10 -9.51 -1.80
C SER A 59 21.57 -8.04 -1.65
N GLY A 60 22.71 -7.78 -0.99
CA GLY A 60 23.15 -6.43 -0.64
C GLY A 60 22.36 -5.80 0.51
N TYR A 61 21.63 -6.60 1.29
CA TYR A 61 20.90 -6.12 2.46
C TYR A 61 21.84 -5.46 3.49
N ASP A 62 21.57 -4.19 3.77
CA ASP A 62 22.28 -3.40 4.78
C ASP A 62 21.33 -3.09 5.95
N PRO A 63 21.53 -3.69 7.13
CA PRO A 63 20.72 -3.42 8.32
C PRO A 63 20.67 -1.94 8.71
N SER A 64 21.74 -1.18 8.44
CA SER A 64 21.80 0.25 8.72
C SER A 64 20.92 1.05 7.75
N LYS A 65 20.84 0.63 6.48
CA LYS A 65 19.94 1.19 5.47
C LYS A 65 18.48 0.91 5.85
N PHE A 66 18.17 -0.33 6.25
CA PHE A 66 16.83 -0.67 6.74
C PHE A 66 16.43 0.17 7.96
N GLY A 67 17.32 0.34 8.95
CA GLY A 67 17.07 1.20 10.11
C GLY A 67 16.76 2.66 9.74
N LYS A 68 17.49 3.23 8.77
CA LYS A 68 17.21 4.57 8.24
C LYS A 68 15.84 4.63 7.55
N MET A 69 15.54 3.67 6.67
CA MET A 69 14.25 3.60 5.96
C MET A 69 13.06 3.40 6.89
N SER A 70 13.23 2.63 7.97
CA SER A 70 12.21 2.43 9.00
C SER A 70 11.94 3.72 9.79
N ASN A 71 12.98 4.48 10.13
CA ASN A 71 12.84 5.79 10.77
C ASN A 71 12.18 6.81 9.83
N SER A 72 12.51 6.76 8.54
CA SER A 72 11.92 7.59 7.51
C SER A 72 10.43 7.31 7.33
N ALA A 73 10.05 6.03 7.18
CA ALA A 73 8.65 5.59 7.12
C ALA A 73 7.85 6.05 8.34
N THR A 74 8.42 5.94 9.55
CA THR A 74 7.78 6.39 10.79
C THR A 74 7.58 7.91 10.79
N SER A 75 8.59 8.66 10.36
CA SER A 75 8.54 10.12 10.29
C SER A 75 7.53 10.62 9.26
N GLN A 76 7.50 10.00 8.07
CA GLN A 76 6.52 10.26 7.01
C GLN A 76 5.09 9.97 7.46
N LEU A 77 4.88 8.80 8.09
CA LEU A 77 3.58 8.44 8.65
C LEU A 77 3.11 9.51 9.66
N ASN A 78 3.95 9.84 10.64
CA ASN A 78 3.63 10.84 11.67
C ASN A 78 3.32 12.22 11.06
N ALA A 79 4.02 12.60 9.98
CA ALA A 79 3.79 13.86 9.29
C ALA A 79 2.47 13.84 8.47
N GLY A 80 2.06 12.69 7.92
CA GLY A 80 0.82 12.53 7.17
C GLY A 80 -0.43 12.37 8.05
N LEU A 81 -0.30 11.81 9.26
CA LEU A 81 -1.43 11.51 10.16
C LEU A 81 -2.36 12.70 10.44
N PRO A 82 -1.90 13.96 10.63
CA PRO A 82 -2.80 15.10 10.79
C PRO A 82 -3.71 15.35 9.59
N ILE A 83 -3.18 15.24 8.37
CA ILE A 83 -3.95 15.42 7.12
C ILE A 83 -4.97 14.27 6.98
N ILE A 84 -4.52 13.05 7.24
CA ILE A 84 -5.37 11.85 7.19
C ILE A 84 -6.49 11.91 8.23
N SER A 85 -6.19 12.34 9.45
CA SER A 85 -7.18 12.56 10.50
C SER A 85 -8.23 13.58 10.03
N LYS A 86 -7.79 14.67 9.40
CA LYS A 86 -8.70 15.66 8.83
C LYS A 86 -9.57 15.09 7.71
N LEU A 87 -9.02 14.28 6.80
CA LEU A 87 -9.80 13.60 5.77
C LEU A 87 -10.86 12.67 6.38
N CYS A 88 -10.49 11.96 7.45
CA CYS A 88 -11.37 11.03 8.14
C CYS A 88 -12.56 11.70 8.84
N GLU A 89 -12.52 12.99 9.14
CA GLU A 89 -13.69 13.74 9.65
C GLU A 89 -14.78 13.93 8.60
N SER A 90 -14.49 13.75 7.31
CA SER A 90 -15.50 13.91 6.26
C SER A 90 -16.38 12.66 6.19
N ASP A 91 -17.70 12.83 6.30
CA ASP A 91 -18.68 11.73 6.16
C ASP A 91 -18.64 11.03 4.79
N GLN A 92 -18.04 11.69 3.80
CA GLN A 92 -17.86 11.21 2.43
C GLN A 92 -16.72 10.20 2.33
N VAL A 93 -15.79 10.17 3.29
CA VAL A 93 -14.74 9.16 3.43
C VAL A 93 -15.29 8.06 4.32
N LEU A 94 -15.65 6.93 3.73
CA LEU A 94 -16.17 5.77 4.48
C LEU A 94 -15.04 4.97 5.12
N ALA A 95 -13.92 4.82 4.39
CA ALA A 95 -12.73 4.15 4.90
C ALA A 95 -11.45 4.76 4.35
N LEU A 96 -10.37 4.62 5.09
CA LEU A 96 -9.03 5.05 4.68
C LEU A 96 -7.99 4.10 5.27
N ALA A 97 -7.01 3.71 4.45
CA ALA A 97 -5.84 2.92 4.88
C ALA A 97 -4.56 3.52 4.31
N ILE A 98 -3.45 3.34 5.03
CA ILE A 98 -2.11 3.58 4.51
C ILE A 98 -1.69 2.37 3.67
N THR A 99 -1.04 2.61 2.54
CA THR A 99 -0.50 1.58 1.63
C THR A 99 0.96 1.87 1.27
N GLY A 100 1.54 1.09 0.35
CA GLY A 100 2.88 1.32 -0.17
C GLY A 100 4.00 1.15 0.87
N SER A 101 5.14 1.79 0.60
CA SER A 101 6.38 1.67 1.39
C SER A 101 6.21 2.12 2.85
N VAL A 102 5.42 3.15 3.09
CA VAL A 102 5.13 3.62 4.46
C VAL A 102 4.30 2.59 5.24
N ALA A 103 3.36 1.90 4.59
CA ALA A 103 2.62 0.81 5.22
C ALA A 103 3.51 -0.41 5.51
N SER A 104 4.48 -0.69 4.63
CA SER A 104 5.46 -1.77 4.81
C SER A 104 6.38 -1.56 6.02
N GLY A 105 6.55 -0.30 6.45
CA GLY A 105 7.48 0.07 7.52
C GLY A 105 8.91 0.30 7.02
N SER A 106 9.12 0.40 5.71
CA SER A 106 10.41 0.71 5.08
C SER A 106 10.18 1.62 3.89
N SER A 107 10.64 2.88 3.98
CA SER A 107 10.37 3.89 2.95
C SER A 107 11.63 4.73 2.67
N PRO A 108 11.91 5.06 1.40
CA PRO A 108 12.95 6.02 1.05
C PRO A 108 12.67 7.41 1.63
N ASP A 109 13.74 8.17 1.89
CA ASP A 109 13.61 9.55 2.33
C ASP A 109 12.80 10.38 1.33
N LYS A 110 11.85 11.17 1.87
CA LYS A 110 10.96 12.05 1.11
C LYS A 110 9.97 11.35 0.16
N ALA A 111 9.83 10.03 0.23
CA ALA A 111 8.71 9.33 -0.38
C ALA A 111 7.35 9.79 0.19
N ASP A 112 6.32 9.66 -0.64
CA ASP A 112 4.95 10.02 -0.30
C ASP A 112 4.30 8.96 0.61
N VAL A 113 3.30 9.38 1.37
CA VAL A 113 2.43 8.46 2.12
C VAL A 113 1.26 8.08 1.23
N ASP A 114 1.34 6.91 0.61
CA ASP A 114 0.25 6.38 -0.20
C ASP A 114 -0.97 6.05 0.67
N ILE A 115 -2.13 6.51 0.23
CA ILE A 115 -3.40 6.23 0.89
C ILE A 115 -4.42 5.62 -0.07
N LEU A 116 -5.13 4.63 0.44
CA LEU A 116 -6.35 4.07 -0.13
C LEU A 116 -7.55 4.71 0.56
N ILE A 117 -8.43 5.35 -0.22
CA ILE A 117 -9.67 5.95 0.26
C ILE A 117 -10.88 5.24 -0.36
N ILE A 118 -11.83 4.81 0.46
CA ILE A 118 -13.14 4.36 0.01
C ILE A 118 -14.16 5.44 0.34
N THR A 119 -14.86 5.92 -0.69
CA THR A 119 -15.76 7.07 -0.62
C THR A 119 -17.21 6.65 -0.65
N ARG A 120 -18.10 7.52 -0.16
CA ARG A 120 -19.53 7.43 -0.48
C ARG A 120 -19.76 7.48 -1.99
N PRO A 121 -20.87 6.90 -2.48
CA PRO A 121 -21.23 6.95 -3.89
C PRO A 121 -21.08 8.33 -4.55
N ASN A 122 -20.33 8.37 -5.65
CA ASN A 122 -20.04 9.54 -6.49
C ASN A 122 -19.17 10.62 -5.83
N TYR A 123 -18.25 10.30 -4.91
CA TYR A 123 -17.36 11.28 -4.27
C TYR A 123 -15.87 11.09 -4.55
N VAL A 124 -15.48 10.18 -5.46
CA VAL A 124 -14.10 9.80 -5.76
C VAL A 124 -13.24 11.02 -6.06
N TRP A 125 -13.63 11.80 -7.06
CA TRP A 125 -12.81 12.89 -7.56
C TRP A 125 -12.85 14.12 -6.65
N ARG A 126 -14.01 14.39 -6.02
CA ARG A 126 -14.12 15.46 -5.00
C ARG A 126 -13.29 15.17 -3.76
N VAL A 127 -13.31 13.93 -3.26
CA VAL A 127 -12.51 13.54 -2.09
C VAL A 127 -11.02 13.52 -2.44
N ARG A 128 -10.65 13.03 -3.63
CA ARG A 128 -9.27 13.11 -4.11
C ARG A 128 -8.78 14.55 -4.18
N ALA A 129 -9.59 15.48 -4.71
CA ALA A 129 -9.27 16.90 -4.75
C ALA A 129 -9.12 17.50 -3.35
N LEU A 130 -9.95 17.08 -2.38
CA LEU A 130 -9.81 17.49 -0.98
C LEU A 130 -8.49 16.99 -0.37
N ALA A 131 -8.11 15.73 -0.61
CA ALA A 131 -6.86 15.17 -0.11
C ALA A 131 -5.65 15.96 -0.62
N ILE A 132 -5.60 16.22 -1.92
CA ILE A 132 -4.54 17.04 -2.55
C ILE A 132 -4.56 18.48 -2.01
N PHE A 133 -5.74 19.07 -1.80
CA PHE A 133 -5.82 20.42 -1.24
C PHE A 133 -5.28 20.48 0.20
N LEU A 134 -5.67 19.52 1.06
CA LEU A 134 -5.22 19.49 2.44
C LEU A 134 -3.72 19.24 2.56
N GLU A 135 -3.16 18.43 1.66
CA GLU A 135 -1.72 18.20 1.54
C GLU A 135 -0.97 19.49 1.19
N HIS A 136 -1.29 20.15 0.08
CA HIS A 136 -0.63 21.40 -0.34
C HIS A 136 -0.75 22.55 0.67
N ASN A 137 -1.74 22.52 1.56
CA ASN A 137 -1.95 23.56 2.58
C ASN A 137 -1.48 23.13 3.98
N SER A 138 -0.84 21.97 4.11
CA SER A 138 -0.25 21.52 5.36
C SER A 138 1.10 22.22 5.58
N PRO A 139 1.41 22.73 6.79
CA PRO A 139 2.67 23.41 7.07
C PRO A 139 3.89 22.46 7.18
N GLY A 140 3.74 21.19 6.79
CA GLY A 140 4.79 20.16 6.89
C GLY A 140 5.35 19.76 5.52
N SER A 141 6.45 19.00 5.55
CA SER A 141 7.09 18.43 4.35
C SER A 141 6.41 17.15 3.83
N SER A 142 5.22 16.81 4.31
CA SER A 142 4.56 15.54 4.01
C SER A 142 3.74 15.65 2.73
N ILE A 143 3.99 14.73 1.82
CA ILE A 143 3.19 14.55 0.61
C ILE A 143 2.34 13.29 0.87
N ILE A 144 1.07 13.45 1.23
CA ILE A 144 0.16 12.30 1.14
C ILE A 144 -0.24 12.14 -0.33
N CYS A 145 -0.16 10.93 -0.85
CA CYS A 145 -0.61 10.63 -2.21
C CYS A 145 -1.92 9.83 -2.14
N PRO A 146 -3.07 10.38 -2.60
CA PRO A 146 -4.30 9.60 -2.75
C PRO A 146 -4.17 8.65 -3.95
N ASN A 147 -3.32 7.63 -3.78
CA ASN A 147 -2.91 6.67 -4.78
C ASN A 147 -4.11 5.87 -5.28
N MET A 148 -4.98 5.41 -4.37
CA MET A 148 -6.19 4.70 -4.73
C MET A 148 -7.43 5.33 -4.08
N VAL A 149 -8.39 5.75 -4.88
CA VAL A 149 -9.67 6.30 -4.43
C VAL A 149 -10.81 5.58 -5.14
N LEU A 150 -11.63 4.87 -4.35
CA LEU A 150 -12.70 4.02 -4.87
C LEU A 150 -14.06 4.51 -4.38
N ASP A 151 -15.08 4.34 -5.21
CA ASP A 151 -16.47 4.42 -4.80
C ASP A 151 -16.86 3.11 -4.10
N TYR A 152 -17.57 3.20 -2.97
CA TYR A 152 -17.99 2.03 -2.18
C TYR A 152 -18.76 0.94 -2.95
N ARG A 153 -19.34 1.29 -4.11
CA ARG A 153 -20.06 0.33 -4.98
C ARG A 153 -19.15 -0.43 -5.94
N TYR A 154 -17.88 -0.05 -6.05
CA TYR A 154 -16.93 -0.54 -7.06
C TYR A 154 -15.59 -0.91 -6.42
N LEU A 155 -15.58 -1.94 -5.56
CA LEU A 155 -14.41 -2.33 -4.76
C LEU A 155 -13.58 -3.46 -5.39
N THR A 156 -14.07 -4.11 -6.45
CA THR A 156 -13.34 -5.19 -7.13
C THR A 156 -12.06 -4.69 -7.80
N LEU A 157 -10.94 -5.36 -7.53
CA LEU A 157 -9.64 -5.10 -8.13
C LEU A 157 -9.23 -6.25 -9.06
N ARG A 158 -8.21 -5.99 -9.90
CA ARG A 158 -7.64 -7.01 -10.78
C ARG A 158 -6.80 -8.00 -9.94
N PRO A 159 -7.04 -9.33 -10.04
CA PRO A 159 -6.31 -10.31 -9.25
C PRO A 159 -4.85 -10.41 -9.68
N SER A 160 -3.94 -10.44 -8.70
CA SER A 160 -2.55 -10.86 -8.85
C SER A 160 -1.93 -11.10 -7.47
N THR A 161 -0.83 -11.86 -7.40
CA THR A 161 -0.04 -12.02 -6.17
C THR A 161 0.47 -10.68 -5.65
N TYR A 162 0.89 -9.78 -6.56
CA TYR A 162 1.29 -8.42 -6.21
C TYR A 162 0.15 -7.65 -5.54
N ALA A 163 -1.03 -7.60 -6.17
CA ALA A 163 -2.21 -6.94 -5.61
C ALA A 163 -2.65 -7.57 -4.26
N ALA A 164 -2.50 -8.88 -4.09
CA ALA A 164 -2.81 -9.55 -2.83
C ALA A 164 -1.86 -9.08 -1.72
N ARG A 165 -0.55 -8.95 -2.01
CA ARG A 165 0.46 -8.45 -1.05
C ARG A 165 0.20 -7.00 -0.69
N GLU A 166 -0.13 -6.15 -1.67
CA GLU A 166 -0.51 -4.74 -1.42
C GLU A 166 -1.73 -4.64 -0.49
N LEU A 167 -2.77 -5.45 -0.72
CA LEU A 167 -3.94 -5.51 0.18
C LEU A 167 -3.59 -6.07 1.56
N ALA A 168 -2.71 -7.06 1.64
CA ALA A 168 -2.30 -7.65 2.92
C ALA A 168 -1.49 -6.64 3.77
N MET A 169 -0.73 -5.75 3.12
CA MET A 169 0.11 -4.75 3.77
C MET A 169 -0.67 -3.52 4.24
N MET A 170 -1.88 -3.28 3.71
CA MET A 170 -2.65 -2.09 4.05
C MET A 170 -2.85 -1.96 5.56
N ARG A 171 -2.78 -0.72 6.06
CA ARG A 171 -2.99 -0.40 7.48
C ARG A 171 -4.20 0.51 7.63
N PRO A 172 -5.38 -0.04 7.98
CA PRO A 172 -6.60 0.75 8.13
C PRO A 172 -6.47 1.84 9.20
N VAL A 173 -7.08 2.99 8.97
CA VAL A 173 -7.21 4.08 9.96
C VAL A 173 -8.67 4.43 10.25
N LYS A 174 -9.56 4.20 9.28
CA LYS A 174 -11.01 4.38 9.39
C LYS A 174 -11.73 3.30 8.57
N GLY A 175 -12.88 2.83 9.05
CA GLY A 175 -13.78 1.97 8.27
C GLY A 175 -13.23 0.56 8.05
N ARG A 176 -12.81 -0.13 9.12
CA ARG A 176 -12.30 -1.51 9.03
C ARG A 176 -13.31 -2.46 8.38
N ASP A 177 -14.58 -2.35 8.77
CA ASP A 177 -15.72 -3.09 8.23
C ASP A 177 -15.87 -2.91 6.71
N VAL A 178 -15.58 -1.70 6.21
CA VAL A 178 -15.60 -1.41 4.77
C VAL A 178 -14.44 -2.10 4.05
N PHE A 179 -13.24 -2.18 4.66
CA PHE A 179 -12.14 -2.97 4.10
C PHE A 179 -12.40 -4.47 4.17
N GLU A 180 -13.04 -4.98 5.21
CA GLU A 180 -13.48 -6.38 5.29
C GLU A 180 -14.45 -6.71 4.15
N LYS A 181 -15.40 -5.80 3.87
CA LYS A 181 -16.26 -5.92 2.69
C LYS A 181 -15.46 -5.88 1.40
N MET A 182 -14.51 -4.96 1.23
CA MET A 182 -13.64 -4.91 0.04
C MET A 182 -12.92 -6.24 -0.16
N LEU A 183 -12.37 -6.85 0.90
CA LEU A 183 -11.73 -8.17 0.81
C LEU A 183 -12.74 -9.26 0.42
N SER A 184 -13.98 -9.21 0.91
CA SER A 184 -15.03 -10.16 0.52
C SER A 184 -15.46 -10.06 -0.96
N GLU A 185 -15.36 -8.86 -1.57
CA GLU A 185 -15.59 -8.66 -3.01
C GLU A 185 -14.38 -9.07 -3.88
N ASN A 186 -13.27 -9.45 -3.25
CA ASN A 186 -12.04 -9.87 -3.89
C ASN A 186 -11.60 -11.24 -3.33
N PRO A 187 -12.37 -12.33 -3.56
CA PRO A 187 -12.13 -13.63 -2.93
C PRO A 187 -10.73 -14.20 -3.24
N TRP A 188 -10.19 -13.86 -4.42
CA TRP A 188 -8.83 -14.18 -4.83
C TRP A 188 -7.76 -13.71 -3.84
N PHE A 189 -8.03 -12.72 -2.98
CA PHE A 189 -7.11 -12.30 -1.92
C PHE A 189 -6.81 -13.46 -0.96
N LYS A 190 -7.85 -14.14 -0.48
CA LYS A 190 -7.70 -15.28 0.45
C LYS A 190 -7.26 -16.55 -0.25
N GLU A 191 -7.63 -16.73 -1.51
CA GLU A 191 -7.13 -17.84 -2.33
C GLU A 191 -5.62 -17.71 -2.60
N THR A 192 -5.15 -16.48 -2.78
CA THR A 192 -3.73 -16.20 -3.09
C THR A 192 -2.87 -16.14 -1.83
N LEU A 193 -3.37 -15.53 -0.74
CA LEU A 193 -2.64 -15.35 0.53
C LEU A 193 -3.50 -15.86 1.70
N PRO A 194 -3.60 -17.18 1.90
CA PRO A 194 -4.51 -17.77 2.89
C PRO A 194 -4.22 -17.30 4.33
N ASN A 195 -2.95 -17.05 4.64
CA ASN A 195 -2.51 -16.61 5.96
C ASN A 195 -2.70 -15.10 6.23
N ALA A 196 -3.01 -14.31 5.20
CA ALA A 196 -3.11 -12.86 5.33
C ALA A 196 -4.42 -12.43 5.99
N ALA A 197 -4.35 -11.48 6.92
CA ALA A 197 -5.51 -10.79 7.47
C ALA A 197 -5.30 -9.27 7.36
N LEU A 198 -6.33 -8.47 7.66
CA LEU A 198 -6.15 -7.02 7.79
C LEU A 198 -5.20 -6.70 8.94
N SER A 199 -4.23 -5.81 8.70
CA SER A 199 -3.35 -5.29 9.76
C SER A 199 -4.18 -4.63 10.86
N SER A 200 -3.62 -4.48 12.06
CA SER A 200 -4.21 -3.67 13.12
C SER A 200 -4.44 -2.23 12.65
N SER A 201 -5.49 -1.59 13.18
CA SER A 201 -5.79 -0.21 12.82
C SER A 201 -4.75 0.73 13.41
N ILE A 202 -4.44 1.82 12.71
CA ILE A 202 -3.64 2.91 13.25
C ILE A 202 -4.59 3.88 13.96
N GLU A 203 -4.23 4.28 15.17
CA GLU A 203 -4.95 5.32 15.89
C GLU A 203 -4.63 6.69 15.30
N LEU A 204 -5.68 7.47 15.05
CA LEU A 204 -5.54 8.81 14.50
C LEU A 204 -5.38 9.83 15.63
N PRO A 205 -4.49 10.84 15.48
CA PRO A 205 -4.48 11.98 16.38
C PRO A 205 -5.76 12.81 16.18
N GLU A 206 -6.04 13.72 17.12
CA GLU A 206 -7.12 14.69 16.95
C GLU A 206 -6.92 15.52 15.67
N ALA A 207 -7.99 15.64 14.88
CA ALA A 207 -7.95 16.42 13.66
C ALA A 207 -7.79 17.91 13.97
N LYS A 208 -6.87 18.57 13.26
CA LYS A 208 -6.61 20.01 13.43
C LYS A 208 -7.12 20.81 12.23
N GLY A 209 -7.47 22.07 12.49
CA GLY A 209 -7.90 23.01 11.46
C GLY A 209 -9.34 22.78 10.97
N LYS A 210 -9.78 23.60 10.02
CA LYS A 210 -11.12 23.54 9.43
C LYS A 210 -11.02 23.02 7.99
N PHE A 211 -12.08 22.37 7.51
CA PHE A 211 -12.19 22.13 6.07
C PHE A 211 -12.23 23.46 5.31
N PRO A 212 -11.71 23.51 4.09
CA PRO A 212 -11.83 24.71 3.27
C PRO A 212 -13.31 25.03 3.02
N SER A 213 -13.64 26.32 2.92
CA SER A 213 -15.02 26.79 2.79
C SER A 213 -15.76 26.16 1.59
N TRP A 214 -15.05 25.95 0.48
CA TRP A 214 -15.57 25.32 -0.73
C TRP A 214 -15.98 23.85 -0.52
N TRP A 215 -15.43 23.15 0.48
CA TRP A 215 -15.82 21.76 0.78
C TRP A 215 -17.30 21.66 1.20
N ARG A 216 -17.86 22.72 1.80
CA ARG A 216 -19.29 22.78 2.11
C ARG A 216 -20.14 22.68 0.85
N ALA A 217 -19.79 23.40 -0.20
CA ALA A 217 -20.48 23.34 -1.49
C ALA A 217 -20.28 21.99 -2.18
N MET A 218 -19.05 21.44 -2.11
CA MET A 218 -18.74 20.13 -2.67
C MET A 218 -19.56 19.00 -2.07
N ARG A 219 -20.07 19.13 -0.85
CA ARG A 219 -20.90 18.08 -0.22
C ARG A 219 -22.36 18.12 -0.64
N ILE A 220 -22.84 19.19 -1.27
CA ILE A 220 -24.23 19.34 -1.69
C ILE A 220 -24.55 18.30 -2.79
N PRO A 221 -25.59 17.46 -2.67
CA PRO A 221 -25.80 16.35 -3.59
C PRO A 221 -25.94 16.73 -5.07
N ILE A 222 -26.72 17.77 -5.38
CA ILE A 222 -27.01 18.16 -6.78
C ILE A 222 -25.78 18.83 -7.41
N ILE A 223 -25.33 19.93 -6.81
CA ILE A 223 -24.16 20.70 -7.25
C ILE A 223 -22.93 19.79 -7.29
N GLY A 224 -22.76 18.99 -6.24
CA GLY A 224 -21.66 18.09 -6.08
C GLY A 224 -21.57 16.99 -7.13
N LYS A 225 -22.69 16.46 -7.65
CA LYS A 225 -22.66 15.52 -8.79
C LYS A 225 -22.14 16.16 -10.08
N ILE A 226 -22.47 17.43 -10.31
CA ILE A 226 -21.96 18.19 -11.46
C ILE A 226 -20.45 18.39 -11.30
N ILE A 227 -20.01 18.81 -10.11
CA ILE A 227 -18.59 19.02 -9.84
C ILE A 227 -17.80 17.70 -9.90
N GLU A 228 -18.36 16.59 -9.38
CA GLU A 228 -17.75 15.26 -9.49
C GLU A 228 -17.46 14.90 -10.94
N ARG A 229 -18.44 15.04 -11.83
CA ARG A 229 -18.29 14.75 -13.27
C ARG A 229 -17.27 15.67 -13.93
N TRP A 230 -17.30 16.96 -13.59
CA TRP A 230 -16.35 17.93 -14.13
C TRP A 230 -14.92 17.63 -13.69
N GLU A 231 -14.69 17.41 -12.39
CA GLU A 231 -13.35 17.10 -11.86
C GLU A 231 -12.86 15.76 -12.37
N ALA A 232 -13.74 14.75 -12.48
CA ALA A 232 -13.42 13.48 -13.11
C ALA A 232 -12.96 13.67 -14.55
N GLY A 233 -13.72 14.39 -15.38
CA GLY A 233 -13.36 14.63 -16.78
C GLY A 233 -11.99 15.33 -16.91
N ARG A 234 -11.76 16.36 -16.09
CA ARG A 234 -10.50 17.10 -16.08
C ARG A 234 -9.31 16.23 -15.67
N ARG A 235 -9.45 15.47 -14.57
CA ARG A 235 -8.35 14.69 -14.00
C ARG A 235 -8.09 13.38 -14.74
N ILE A 236 -9.13 12.68 -15.19
CA ILE A 236 -8.98 11.50 -16.05
C ILE A 236 -8.20 11.89 -17.31
N SER A 237 -8.59 12.98 -17.99
CA SER A 237 -7.87 13.42 -19.19
C SER A 237 -6.40 13.78 -18.92
N GLN A 238 -6.07 14.28 -17.73
CA GLN A 238 -4.69 14.60 -17.36
C GLN A 238 -3.92 13.33 -17.02
N CYS A 239 -4.38 12.57 -16.03
CA CYS A 239 -3.71 11.37 -15.54
C CYS A 239 -3.57 10.28 -16.62
N SER A 240 -4.53 10.15 -17.54
CA SER A 240 -4.43 9.22 -18.66
C SER A 240 -3.39 9.62 -19.70
N LYS A 241 -3.04 10.91 -19.82
CA LYS A 241 -1.95 11.36 -20.70
C LYS A 241 -0.59 11.16 -20.05
N ASP A 242 -0.52 11.41 -18.74
CA ASP A 242 0.73 11.36 -17.99
C ASP A 242 1.13 9.92 -17.61
N SER A 243 0.18 8.99 -17.57
CA SER A 243 0.45 7.60 -17.18
C SER A 243 0.92 6.73 -18.34
N THR A 244 2.04 6.06 -18.15
CA THR A 244 2.56 4.99 -19.02
C THR A 244 2.26 3.58 -18.50
N SER A 245 1.59 3.48 -17.34
CA SER A 245 1.29 2.21 -16.68
C SER A 245 0.00 1.59 -17.20
N THR A 246 0.04 0.31 -17.54
CA THR A 246 -1.15 -0.49 -17.89
C THR A 246 -1.99 -0.88 -16.66
N GLU A 247 -1.52 -0.56 -15.46
CA GLU A 247 -2.18 -0.86 -14.18
C GLU A 247 -2.93 0.33 -13.59
N SER A 248 -2.75 1.51 -14.18
CA SER A 248 -3.50 2.70 -13.79
C SER A 248 -4.93 2.61 -14.29
N VAL A 249 -5.90 2.92 -13.42
CA VAL A 249 -7.32 2.98 -13.77
C VAL A 249 -7.85 4.36 -13.40
N TYR A 250 -8.21 5.16 -14.39
CA TYR A 250 -8.81 6.48 -14.20
C TYR A 250 -10.21 6.50 -14.79
N GLU A 251 -11.20 6.26 -13.95
CA GLU A 251 -12.62 6.17 -14.28
C GLU A 251 -13.44 7.08 -13.37
N ILE A 252 -14.70 7.32 -13.73
CA ILE A 252 -15.58 8.19 -12.95
C ILE A 252 -15.78 7.69 -11.49
N TYR A 253 -15.71 6.39 -11.24
CA TYR A 253 -15.93 5.79 -9.91
C TYR A 253 -14.67 5.14 -9.32
N ARG A 254 -13.53 5.24 -10.00
CA ARG A 254 -12.29 4.59 -9.58
C ARG A 254 -11.09 5.41 -10.04
N CYS A 255 -10.23 5.78 -9.09
CA CYS A 255 -8.92 6.32 -9.37
C CYS A 255 -7.91 5.35 -8.76
N ILE A 256 -7.14 4.65 -9.58
CA ILE A 256 -6.04 3.79 -9.17
C ILE A 256 -4.82 4.34 -9.89
N GLY A 257 -4.06 5.17 -9.18
CA GLY A 257 -2.73 5.58 -9.59
C GLY A 257 -1.78 4.40 -9.37
N HIS A 258 -1.01 4.08 -10.41
CA HIS A 258 0.24 3.35 -10.25
C HIS A 258 1.25 4.12 -11.08
N GLU A 259 1.78 5.21 -10.52
CA GLU A 259 2.74 6.05 -11.21
C GLU A 259 4.04 5.24 -11.41
N SER A 260 4.30 4.85 -12.66
CA SER A 260 5.54 4.27 -13.19
C SER A 260 5.75 2.76 -13.12
N ALA A 261 4.98 1.96 -13.89
CA ALA A 261 5.33 0.58 -14.28
C ALA A 261 5.92 -0.28 -13.14
N HIS A 262 5.43 -0.07 -11.91
CA HIS A 262 6.11 -0.49 -10.70
C HIS A 262 6.19 -2.00 -10.63
N ARG A 263 5.11 -2.68 -11.01
CA ARG A 263 5.05 -4.14 -11.04
C ARG A 263 6.05 -4.75 -12.01
N THR A 264 6.17 -4.25 -13.25
CA THR A 264 7.13 -4.80 -14.23
C THR A 264 8.56 -4.70 -13.70
N ARG A 265 8.92 -3.55 -13.12
CA ARG A 265 10.25 -3.36 -12.50
C ARG A 265 10.47 -4.26 -11.28
N ILE A 266 9.44 -4.43 -10.45
CA ILE A 266 9.49 -5.33 -9.29
C ILE A 266 9.65 -6.78 -9.75
N GLU A 267 8.90 -7.23 -10.75
CA GLU A 267 8.99 -8.58 -11.32
C GLU A 267 10.36 -8.83 -11.99
N GLU A 268 10.92 -7.83 -12.68
CA GLU A 268 12.28 -7.89 -13.25
C GLU A 268 13.35 -8.01 -12.16
N ARG A 269 13.30 -7.17 -11.11
CA ARG A 269 14.24 -7.21 -9.99
C ARG A 269 14.09 -8.49 -9.16
N MET A 270 12.86 -8.97 -8.97
CA MET A 270 12.57 -10.28 -8.39
C MET A 270 13.29 -11.42 -9.13
N ALA A 271 13.19 -11.43 -10.47
CA ALA A 271 13.83 -12.44 -11.30
C ALA A 271 15.36 -12.37 -11.24
N GLU A 272 15.92 -11.16 -11.09
CA GLU A 272 17.35 -10.95 -10.90
C GLU A 272 17.83 -11.49 -9.54
N ILE A 273 17.17 -11.11 -8.43
CA ILE A 273 17.49 -11.60 -7.08
C ILE A 273 17.38 -13.13 -7.02
N THR A 274 16.34 -13.70 -7.63
CA THR A 274 16.15 -15.16 -7.65
C THR A 274 17.30 -15.86 -8.40
N ARG A 275 17.80 -15.26 -9.50
CA ARG A 275 18.97 -15.77 -10.22
C ARG A 275 20.25 -15.67 -9.37
N GLU A 276 20.49 -14.55 -8.68
CA GLU A 276 21.62 -14.38 -7.77
C GLU A 276 21.63 -15.47 -6.68
N VAL A 277 20.48 -15.73 -6.05
CA VAL A 277 20.31 -16.77 -5.02
C VAL A 277 20.61 -18.17 -5.56
N THR A 278 20.14 -18.47 -6.77
CA THR A 278 20.34 -19.78 -7.41
C THR A 278 21.81 -20.01 -7.76
N THR A 279 22.51 -18.99 -8.25
CA THR A 279 23.94 -19.07 -8.59
C THR A 279 24.79 -19.32 -7.34
N VAL A 280 24.52 -18.62 -6.24
CA VAL A 280 25.22 -18.85 -4.96
C VAL A 280 25.02 -20.28 -4.47
N GLU A 281 23.82 -20.86 -4.62
CA GLU A 281 23.57 -22.27 -4.24
C GLU A 281 24.41 -23.26 -5.07
N SER A 282 24.61 -22.99 -6.36
CA SER A 282 25.43 -23.84 -7.25
C SER A 282 26.94 -23.76 -7.00
N GLU A 283 27.42 -22.70 -6.34
CA GLU A 283 28.84 -22.52 -5.99
C GLU A 283 29.20 -23.10 -4.60
N VAL A 284 28.19 -23.36 -3.75
CA VAL A 284 28.37 -23.92 -2.40
C VAL A 284 28.15 -25.44 -2.35
N GLN A 285 27.58 -26.05 -3.40
CA GLN A 285 27.48 -27.51 -3.58
C GLN A 285 28.74 -28.11 -4.24
#